data_AF-A0AA38NUZ7-F1
#
_entry.id   AF-A0AA38NUZ7-F1
#
_cell.length_a   1.000
_cell.length_b   1.000
_cell.length_c   1.000
_cell.angle_alpha   90.00
_cell.angle_beta   90.00
_cell.angle_gamma   90.00
#
_symmetry.space_group_name_H-M   'P 1'
#
loop_
_entity.id
_entity.type
_entity.pdbx_description
1 polymer ?
#
loop_
_entity_poly.entity_id
_entity_poly.type
_entity_poly.pdbx_seq_one_letter_code
_entity_poly.pdbx_strand_id
1 'polypeptide(L)'
;NAEDIPLIFPSDLSESERVTGCRAGLLLIEQKLRESQLSTSLDRLQNNLHIKSRLLTYRNTNVVHQARVTKSQALLARTQRQIDLSANHYRTAWKALAKIVGGEKNVAWHFLHDRDVYEQEREWQQEQEHINAQILELQGTEQGRQMSELQRLRAACGEGKRRLSWIWMPCGNGELENEDILEDGIRVEFCKAYARAKRWEEEVVLIEEEMRRCIVSLEARAQVWDERKNFKGPRAERMDNIQLEGITAYAASQADVYRRLKTRFTTLWQAAAINRKR
;
A
#
# COMPACT_ATOMS: atom_id res chain seq x y z
N ASN A 1 20.76 39.73 1.32
CA ASN A 1 19.45 39.60 0.64
C ASN A 1 18.36 39.33 1.66
N ALA A 2 17.07 39.46 1.28
CA ALA A 2 15.95 39.20 2.19
C ALA A 2 15.92 37.75 2.72
N GLU A 3 16.55 36.80 2.01
CA GLU A 3 16.72 35.41 2.43
C GLU A 3 17.76 35.18 3.55
N ASP A 4 18.62 36.15 3.86
CA ASP A 4 19.67 36.02 4.88
C ASP A 4 19.20 36.48 6.28
N ILE A 5 18.00 37.04 6.37
CA ILE A 5 17.44 37.51 7.63
C ILE A 5 16.82 36.29 8.35
N PRO A 6 17.32 35.90 9.54
CA PRO A 6 16.78 34.77 10.27
C PRO A 6 15.33 35.05 10.65
N LEU A 7 14.43 34.13 10.30
CA LEU A 7 13.03 34.21 10.67
C LEU A 7 12.86 33.73 12.11
N ILE A 8 12.65 34.68 13.02
CA ILE A 8 12.52 34.43 14.46
C ILE A 8 11.04 34.29 14.82
N PHE A 9 10.68 33.19 15.45
CA PHE A 9 9.33 32.99 15.98
C PHE A 9 9.22 33.41 17.46
N PRO A 10 8.02 33.68 17.99
CA PRO A 10 7.82 33.88 19.43
C PRO A 10 8.44 32.78 20.31
N SER A 11 8.45 31.52 19.86
CA SER A 11 9.12 30.41 20.57
C SER A 11 10.64 30.55 20.69
N ASP A 12 11.27 31.35 19.83
CA ASP A 12 12.72 31.57 19.83
C ASP A 12 13.15 32.70 20.77
N LEU A 13 12.20 33.53 21.21
CA LEU A 13 12.41 34.64 22.13
C LEU A 13 12.28 34.20 23.59
N SER A 14 12.98 34.88 24.49
CA SER A 14 12.78 34.75 25.93
C SER A 14 11.43 35.34 26.37
N GLU A 15 10.97 34.99 27.57
CA GLU A 15 9.67 35.46 28.07
C GLU A 15 9.58 36.98 28.20
N SER A 16 10.66 37.64 28.61
CA SER A 16 10.76 39.11 28.69
C SER A 16 10.72 39.78 27.32
N GLU A 17 11.39 39.19 26.32
CA GLU A 17 11.37 39.68 24.93
C GLU A 17 10.00 39.49 24.28
N ARG A 18 9.28 38.41 24.61
CA ARG A 18 7.91 38.19 24.14
C ARG A 18 6.95 39.26 24.62
N VAL A 19 7.03 39.65 25.88
CA VAL A 19 6.15 40.69 26.46
C VAL A 19 6.35 42.04 25.77
N THR A 20 7.59 42.36 25.39
CA THR A 20 7.93 43.67 24.82
C THR A 20 7.79 43.72 23.29
N GLY A 21 8.13 42.61 22.61
CA GLY A 21 8.27 42.56 21.16
C GLY A 21 7.14 41.85 20.42
N CYS A 22 6.34 40.99 21.07
CA CYS A 22 5.26 40.28 20.38
C CYS A 22 3.93 41.03 20.48
N ARG A 23 3.25 41.18 19.33
CA ARG A 23 1.86 41.64 19.29
C ARG A 23 0.95 40.62 20.00
N ALA A 24 -0.05 41.13 20.72
CA ALA A 24 -1.07 40.30 21.36
C ALA A 24 -1.69 39.30 20.36
N GLY A 25 -1.82 38.03 20.78
CA GLY A 25 -2.36 36.93 19.99
C GLY A 25 -1.37 36.21 19.08
N LEU A 26 -0.17 36.75 18.83
CA LEU A 26 0.82 36.09 17.97
C LEU A 26 1.28 34.73 18.53
N LEU A 27 1.41 34.64 19.86
CA LEU A 27 1.77 33.41 20.55
C LEU A 27 0.72 32.30 20.35
N LEU A 28 -0.57 32.66 20.35
CA LEU A 28 -1.67 31.71 20.10
C LEU A 28 -1.69 31.22 18.64
N ILE A 29 -1.37 32.11 17.70
CA ILE A 29 -1.24 31.75 16.28
C ILE A 29 -0.08 30.78 16.10
N GLU A 30 1.07 31.05 16.72
CA GLU A 30 2.19 30.12 16.67
C GLU A 30 1.85 28.78 17.31
N GLN A 31 1.18 28.77 18.47
CA GLN A 31 0.76 27.53 19.12
C GLN A 31 -0.06 26.65 18.18
N LYS A 32 -1.11 27.21 17.55
CA LYS A 32 -1.93 26.48 16.56
C LYS A 32 -1.13 25.99 15.36
N LEU A 33 -0.17 26.80 14.89
CA LEU A 33 0.74 26.41 13.82
C LEU A 33 1.59 25.20 14.23
N ARG A 34 2.15 25.19 15.45
CA ARG A 34 2.96 24.08 15.96
C ARG A 34 2.13 22.82 16.15
N GLU A 35 0.92 22.92 16.67
CA GLU A 35 -0.02 21.78 16.78
C GLU A 35 -0.33 21.18 15.40
N SER A 36 -0.59 22.02 14.39
CA SER A 36 -0.79 21.56 13.01
C SER A 36 0.46 20.92 12.40
N GLN A 37 1.65 21.47 12.68
CA GLN A 37 2.93 20.88 12.27
C GLN A 37 3.16 19.52 12.92
N LEU A 38 2.83 19.35 14.20
CA LEU A 38 2.93 18.08 14.93
C LEU A 38 2.03 17.02 14.31
N SER A 39 0.74 17.32 14.14
CA SER A 39 -0.22 16.41 13.50
C SER A 39 0.23 16.03 12.08
N THR A 40 0.58 17.02 11.24
CA THR A 40 1.00 16.76 9.85
C THR A 40 2.30 15.95 9.76
N SER A 41 3.26 16.23 10.65
CA SER A 41 4.54 15.50 10.66
C SER A 41 4.39 14.08 11.20
N LEU A 42 3.49 13.85 12.15
CA LEU A 42 3.13 12.53 12.64
C LEU A 42 2.44 11.70 11.54
N ASP A 43 1.48 12.27 10.82
CA ASP A 43 0.82 11.60 9.68
C ASP A 43 1.84 11.22 8.59
N ARG A 44 2.78 12.12 8.27
CA ARG A 44 3.85 11.83 7.31
C ARG A 44 4.79 10.74 7.82
N LEU A 45 5.12 10.75 9.10
CA LEU A 45 5.95 9.73 9.74
C LEU A 45 5.28 8.35 9.64
N GLN A 46 4.02 8.25 10.06
CA GLN A 46 3.19 7.03 9.96
C GLN A 46 3.14 6.52 8.51
N ASN A 47 2.80 7.38 7.55
CA ASN A 47 2.73 7.00 6.15
C ASN A 47 4.07 6.46 5.62
N ASN A 48 5.19 7.11 5.95
CA ASN A 48 6.51 6.65 5.52
C ASN A 48 6.92 5.34 6.20
N LEU A 49 6.55 5.12 7.47
CA LEU A 49 6.75 3.84 8.16
C LEU A 49 5.96 2.71 7.50
N HIS A 50 4.70 2.96 7.14
CA HIS A 50 3.89 2.01 6.36
C HIS A 50 4.51 1.69 5.00
N ILE A 51 4.96 2.70 4.25
CA ILE A 51 5.63 2.52 2.96
C ILE A 51 6.90 1.68 3.15
N LYS A 52 7.73 2.00 4.14
CA LYS A 52 8.97 1.27 4.44
C LYS A 52 8.67 -0.20 4.75
N SER A 53 7.68 -0.48 5.59
CA SER A 53 7.23 -1.84 5.90
C SER A 53 6.84 -2.60 4.62
N ARG A 54 6.01 -2.02 3.76
CA ARG A 54 5.63 -2.63 2.48
C ARG A 54 6.80 -2.85 1.54
N LEU A 55 7.75 -1.91 1.49
CA LEU A 55 8.96 -2.05 0.68
C LEU A 55 9.86 -3.19 1.18
N LEU A 56 9.96 -3.40 2.49
CA LEU A 56 10.68 -4.53 3.08
C LEU A 56 10.03 -5.86 2.71
N THR A 57 8.71 -5.97 2.85
CA THR A 57 7.98 -7.17 2.41
C THR A 57 8.19 -7.42 0.92
N TYR A 58 8.04 -6.40 0.08
CA TYR A 58 8.23 -6.52 -1.36
C TYR A 58 9.65 -6.98 -1.71
N ARG A 59 10.67 -6.41 -1.05
CA ARG A 59 12.08 -6.79 -1.24
C ARG A 59 12.28 -8.27 -0.90
N ASN A 60 11.82 -8.69 0.27
CA ASN A 60 12.03 -10.05 0.75
C ASN A 60 11.32 -11.09 -0.12
N THR A 61 10.15 -10.77 -0.69
CA THR A 61 9.37 -11.72 -1.51
C THR A 61 9.76 -11.71 -3.00
N ASN A 62 10.07 -10.54 -3.58
CA ASN A 62 10.12 -10.38 -5.05
C ASN A 62 11.50 -10.04 -5.63
N VAL A 63 12.47 -9.67 -4.78
CA VAL A 63 13.78 -9.18 -5.26
C VAL A 63 14.81 -10.30 -5.22
N VAL A 64 15.07 -10.89 -6.39
CA VAL A 64 16.05 -11.99 -6.56
C VAL A 64 17.33 -11.52 -7.27
N HIS A 65 17.24 -10.58 -8.22
CA HIS A 65 18.36 -10.16 -9.07
C HIS A 65 19.09 -8.92 -8.54
N GLN A 66 20.42 -8.88 -8.72
CA GLN A 66 21.31 -7.83 -8.21
C GLN A 66 20.88 -6.39 -8.60
N ALA A 67 20.50 -6.14 -9.85
CA ALA A 67 20.05 -4.80 -10.27
C ALA A 67 18.74 -4.36 -9.58
N ARG A 68 17.86 -5.31 -9.23
CA ARG A 68 16.63 -5.02 -8.47
C ARG A 68 16.93 -4.78 -7.00
N VAL A 69 17.97 -5.42 -6.45
CA VAL A 69 18.46 -5.19 -5.08
C VAL A 69 18.89 -3.73 -4.93
N THR A 70 19.73 -3.21 -5.84
CA THR A 70 20.20 -1.83 -5.77
C THR A 70 19.05 -0.81 -5.85
N LYS A 71 18.08 -1.03 -6.75
CA LYS A 71 16.88 -0.18 -6.85
C LYS A 71 16.03 -0.21 -5.57
N SER A 72 15.82 -1.39 -5.01
CA SER A 72 15.08 -1.57 -3.76
C SER A 72 15.78 -0.87 -2.58
N GLN A 73 17.10 -1.01 -2.48
CA GLN A 73 17.91 -0.33 -1.46
C GLN A 73 17.84 1.19 -1.60
N ALA A 74 17.91 1.72 -2.83
CA ALA A 74 17.78 3.16 -3.07
C ALA A 74 16.40 3.71 -2.65
N LEU A 75 15.33 2.96 -2.90
CA LEU A 75 13.97 3.31 -2.45
C LEU A 75 13.84 3.27 -0.92
N LEU A 76 14.41 2.25 -0.28
CA LEU A 76 14.44 2.16 1.19
C LEU A 76 15.24 3.31 1.81
N ALA A 77 16.41 3.63 1.26
CA ALA A 77 17.24 4.75 1.73
C ALA A 77 16.52 6.10 1.55
N ARG A 78 15.82 6.29 0.43
CA ARG A 78 14.99 7.50 0.22
C ARG A 78 13.88 7.59 1.27
N THR A 79 13.18 6.49 1.51
CA THR A 79 12.08 6.44 2.49
C THR A 79 12.60 6.70 3.90
N GLN A 80 13.76 6.13 4.25
CA GLN A 80 14.41 6.39 5.54
C GLN A 80 14.70 7.88 5.73
N ARG A 81 15.24 8.56 4.71
CA ARG A 81 15.47 10.02 4.80
C ARG A 81 14.17 10.81 5.04
N GLN A 82 13.04 10.36 4.48
CA GLN A 82 11.73 11.00 4.70
C GLN A 82 11.21 10.74 6.12
N ILE A 83 11.46 9.55 6.68
CA ILE A 83 11.19 9.23 8.09
C ILE A 83 12.01 10.15 8.98
N ASP A 84 13.31 10.24 8.76
CA ASP A 84 14.23 11.07 9.57
C ASP A 84 13.83 12.55 9.49
N LEU A 85 13.48 13.04 8.31
CA LEU A 85 13.01 14.42 8.10
C LEU A 85 11.70 14.68 8.85
N SER A 86 10.73 13.77 8.76
CA SER A 86 9.42 13.91 9.42
C SER A 86 9.57 13.86 10.94
N ALA A 87 10.40 12.94 11.46
CA ALA A 87 10.71 12.83 12.87
C ALA A 87 11.42 14.10 13.41
N ASN A 88 12.38 14.64 12.66
CA ASN A 88 13.05 15.88 13.04
C ASN A 88 12.11 17.09 13.01
N HIS A 89 11.19 17.15 12.04
CA HIS A 89 10.18 18.21 11.98
C HIS A 89 9.26 18.14 13.21
N TYR A 90 8.78 16.94 13.55
CA TYR A 90 7.97 16.70 14.74
C TYR A 90 8.69 17.16 16.02
N ARG A 91 9.94 16.70 16.21
CA ARG A 91 10.75 17.06 17.39
C ARG A 91 11.01 18.56 17.49
N THR A 92 11.25 19.21 16.36
CA THR A 92 11.48 20.67 16.31
C THR A 92 10.22 21.44 16.68
N ALA A 93 9.08 21.06 16.10
CA ALA A 93 7.78 21.65 16.42
C ALA A 93 7.38 21.42 17.88
N TRP A 94 7.66 20.23 18.42
CA TRP A 94 7.36 19.87 19.81
C TRP A 94 8.17 20.71 20.79
N LYS A 95 9.48 20.88 20.53
CA LYS A 95 10.35 21.74 21.36
C LYS A 95 9.89 23.20 21.33
N ALA A 96 9.48 23.71 20.17
CA ALA A 96 8.91 25.06 20.06
C ALA A 96 7.62 25.19 20.87
N LEU A 97 6.73 24.20 20.78
CA LEU A 97 5.49 24.15 21.56
C LEU A 97 5.76 24.10 23.07
N ALA A 98 6.72 23.28 23.52
CA ALA A 98 7.12 23.21 24.92
C ALA A 98 7.62 24.55 25.48
N LYS A 99 8.34 25.35 24.66
CA LYS A 99 8.77 26.71 25.04
C LYS A 99 7.60 27.69 25.17
N ILE A 100 6.54 27.52 24.36
CA ILE A 100 5.35 28.37 24.38
C ILE A 100 4.48 28.09 25.61
N VAL A 101 4.27 26.80 25.95
CA VAL A 101 3.40 26.38 27.05
C VAL A 101 4.12 26.36 28.41
N GLY A 102 5.38 26.80 28.45
CA GLY A 102 6.14 26.96 29.70
C GLY A 102 6.66 25.66 30.30
N GLY A 103 6.83 24.61 29.48
CA GLY A 103 7.46 23.36 29.90
C GLY A 103 6.88 22.11 29.25
N GLU A 104 7.66 21.03 29.28
CA GLU A 104 7.33 19.75 28.66
C GLU A 104 6.07 19.09 29.24
N LYS A 105 5.81 19.27 30.54
CA LYS A 105 4.68 18.65 31.25
C LYS A 105 3.31 19.21 30.84
N ASN A 106 3.29 20.40 30.23
CA ASN A 106 2.05 21.05 29.83
C ASN A 106 1.71 20.80 28.34
N VAL A 107 2.58 20.09 27.62
CA VAL A 107 2.36 19.78 26.21
C VAL A 107 1.46 18.56 26.11
N ALA A 108 0.31 18.70 25.46
CA ALA A 108 -0.64 17.61 25.26
C ALA A 108 -0.09 16.47 24.38
N TRP A 109 0.89 16.76 23.53
CA TRP A 109 1.51 15.80 22.61
C TRP A 109 2.68 15.07 23.25
N HIS A 110 2.85 13.78 22.98
CA HIS A 110 4.02 13.03 23.43
C HIS A 110 5.29 13.43 22.67
N PHE A 111 6.43 13.36 23.38
CA PHE A 111 7.73 13.53 22.74
C PHE A 111 8.12 12.28 21.95
N LEU A 112 8.57 12.48 20.71
CA LEU A 112 8.99 11.40 19.83
C LEU A 112 10.46 11.01 20.07
N HIS A 113 10.65 9.87 20.73
CA HIS A 113 11.98 9.27 20.91
C HIS A 113 12.40 8.47 19.67
N ASP A 114 13.70 8.20 19.52
CA ASP A 114 14.19 7.33 18.43
C ASP A 114 13.65 5.90 18.56
N ARG A 115 13.50 5.39 19.81
CA ARG A 115 12.92 4.06 20.06
C ARG A 115 11.54 3.90 19.43
N ASP A 116 10.71 4.94 19.47
CA ASP A 116 9.33 4.89 18.97
C ASP A 116 9.28 4.70 17.43
N VAL A 117 10.34 5.11 16.73
CA VAL A 117 10.47 5.00 15.27
C VAL A 117 11.13 3.67 14.86
N TYR A 118 12.05 3.15 15.67
CA TYR A 118 12.84 1.95 15.36
C TYR A 118 12.21 0.64 15.85
N GLU A 119 11.46 0.67 16.96
CA GLU A 119 10.92 -0.51 17.62
C GLU A 119 10.02 -1.33 16.68
N GLN A 120 9.26 -0.66 15.80
CA GLN A 120 8.36 -1.32 14.85
C GLN A 120 9.04 -2.25 13.83
N GLU A 121 10.26 -1.94 13.35
CA GLU A 121 10.92 -2.76 12.33
C GLU A 121 11.49 -4.05 12.92
N ARG A 122 12.09 -3.95 14.12
CA ARG A 122 12.62 -5.12 14.84
C ARG A 122 11.51 -6.02 15.36
N GLU A 123 10.47 -5.42 15.94
CA GLU A 123 9.28 -6.16 16.37
C GLU A 123 8.67 -6.91 15.20
N TRP A 124 8.49 -6.26 14.04
CA TRP A 124 7.91 -6.93 12.87
C TRP A 124 8.78 -8.08 12.36
N GLN A 125 10.11 -7.93 12.35
CA GLN A 125 11.01 -9.03 11.95
C GLN A 125 10.95 -10.21 12.92
N GLN A 126 11.03 -9.94 14.22
CA GLN A 126 10.90 -10.94 15.28
C GLN A 126 9.53 -11.62 15.23
N GLU A 127 8.48 -10.88 14.92
CA GLU A 127 7.12 -11.38 14.77
C GLU A 127 7.00 -12.31 13.57
N GLN A 128 7.57 -11.95 12.42
CA GLN A 128 7.61 -12.84 11.25
C GLN A 128 8.37 -14.12 11.56
N GLU A 129 9.49 -14.03 12.28
CA GLU A 129 10.25 -15.21 12.73
C GLU A 129 9.42 -16.09 13.69
N HIS A 130 8.71 -15.48 14.64
CA HIS A 130 7.85 -16.18 15.59
C HIS A 130 6.65 -16.86 14.90
N ILE A 131 5.97 -16.16 13.98
CA ILE A 131 4.90 -16.72 13.15
C ILE A 131 5.43 -17.90 12.32
N ASN A 132 6.58 -17.73 11.67
CA ASN A 132 7.20 -18.80 10.88
C ASN A 132 7.59 -20.00 11.75
N ALA A 133 8.10 -19.77 12.97
CA ALA A 133 8.40 -20.82 13.93
C ALA A 133 7.13 -21.59 14.35
N GLN A 134 6.05 -20.88 14.68
CA GLN A 134 4.76 -21.52 15.01
C GLN A 134 4.17 -22.31 13.84
N ILE A 135 4.29 -21.79 12.61
CA ILE A 135 3.87 -22.52 11.40
C ILE A 135 4.70 -23.81 11.25
N LEU A 136 6.01 -23.74 11.48
CA LEU A 136 6.89 -24.91 11.40
C LEU A 136 6.54 -25.95 12.47
N GLU A 137 6.24 -25.52 13.70
CA GLU A 137 5.76 -26.41 14.76
C GLU A 137 4.42 -27.07 14.40
N LEU A 138 3.46 -26.31 13.88
CA LEU A 138 2.18 -26.84 13.41
C LEU A 138 2.37 -27.86 12.29
N GLN A 139 3.30 -27.64 11.34
CA GLN A 139 3.63 -28.62 10.29
C GLN A 139 4.19 -29.95 10.85
N GLY A 140 4.83 -29.91 12.02
CA GLY A 140 5.30 -31.09 12.73
C GLY A 140 4.17 -32.00 13.24
N THR A 141 3.01 -31.41 13.55
CA THR A 141 1.84 -32.13 14.10
C THR A 141 0.97 -32.78 13.01
N GLU A 142 0.31 -33.91 13.32
CA GLU A 142 -0.61 -34.57 12.39
C GLU A 142 -1.80 -33.67 12.00
N GLN A 143 -2.33 -32.91 12.97
CA GLN A 143 -3.43 -31.96 12.75
C GLN A 143 -3.01 -30.79 11.86
N GLY A 144 -1.82 -30.23 12.08
CA GLY A 144 -1.32 -29.15 11.26
C GLY A 144 -1.07 -29.59 9.82
N ARG A 145 -0.59 -30.81 9.55
CA ARG A 145 -0.45 -31.34 8.17
C ARG A 145 -1.76 -31.36 7.39
N GLN A 146 -2.89 -31.59 8.06
CA GLN A 146 -4.23 -31.59 7.46
C GLN A 146 -4.82 -30.18 7.28
N MET A 147 -4.33 -29.19 8.03
CA MET A 147 -4.74 -27.79 7.90
C MET A 147 -4.25 -27.18 6.58
N SER A 148 -5.11 -26.39 5.93
CA SER A 148 -4.71 -25.55 4.81
C SER A 148 -3.69 -24.49 5.24
N GLU A 149 -2.90 -23.99 4.30
CA GLU A 149 -1.91 -22.93 4.55
C GLU A 149 -2.53 -21.71 5.23
N LEU A 150 -3.71 -21.28 4.77
CA LEU A 150 -4.45 -20.17 5.36
C LEU A 150 -4.93 -20.43 6.79
N GLN A 151 -5.29 -21.67 7.12
CA GLN A 151 -5.70 -22.04 8.48
C GLN A 151 -4.51 -22.04 9.45
N ARG A 152 -3.33 -22.51 9.00
CA ARG A 152 -2.09 -22.45 9.80
C ARG A 152 -1.66 -21.01 10.06
N LEU A 153 -1.71 -20.17 9.04
CA LEU A 153 -1.42 -18.74 9.15
C LEU A 153 -2.35 -18.07 10.17
N ARG A 154 -3.66 -18.33 10.11
CA ARG A 154 -4.62 -17.77 11.09
C ARG A 154 -4.37 -18.24 12.52
N ALA A 155 -3.98 -19.49 12.71
CA ALA A 155 -3.66 -20.02 14.02
C ALA A 155 -2.38 -19.41 14.61
N ALA A 156 -1.39 -19.11 13.76
CA ALA A 156 -0.12 -18.50 14.16
C ALA A 156 -0.20 -16.98 14.36
N CYS A 157 -1.02 -16.27 13.57
CA CYS A 157 -1.14 -14.80 13.59
C CYS A 157 -2.08 -14.27 14.70
N GLY A 158 -2.05 -14.81 15.90
CA GLY A 158 -2.90 -14.34 17.01
C GLY A 158 -2.55 -12.94 17.52
N GLU A 159 -3.00 -11.87 16.84
CA GLU A 159 -2.64 -10.47 17.11
C GLU A 159 -3.33 -9.83 18.34
N GLY A 160 -4.24 -10.55 19.01
CA GLY A 160 -5.15 -9.97 20.02
C GLY A 160 -4.52 -9.42 21.31
N LYS A 161 -3.22 -9.63 21.54
CA LYS A 161 -2.50 -9.14 22.73
C LYS A 161 -1.58 -7.94 22.44
N ARG A 162 -1.50 -7.48 21.19
CA ARG A 162 -0.58 -6.40 20.82
C ARG A 162 -1.08 -5.05 21.33
N ARG A 163 -0.21 -4.32 22.02
CA ARG A 163 -0.39 -2.88 22.27
C ARG A 163 0.19 -2.13 21.09
N LEU A 164 -0.63 -1.29 20.43
CA LEU A 164 -0.15 -0.39 19.40
C LEU A 164 0.77 0.67 20.03
N SER A 165 1.82 1.08 19.33
CA SER A 165 2.62 2.23 19.77
C SER A 165 1.77 3.51 19.71
N TRP A 166 2.03 4.46 20.60
CA TRP A 166 1.28 5.71 20.70
C TRP A 166 1.30 6.51 19.39
N ILE A 167 2.36 6.38 18.58
CA ILE A 167 2.46 7.03 17.27
C ILE A 167 1.39 6.53 16.28
N TRP A 168 0.70 5.43 16.58
CA TRP A 168 -0.41 4.86 15.80
C TRP A 168 -1.78 5.09 16.46
N MET A 169 -1.80 5.73 17.62
CA MET A 169 -3.03 6.11 18.29
C MET A 169 -3.52 7.47 17.76
N PRO A 170 -4.85 7.72 17.80
CA PRO A 170 -5.40 9.03 17.51
C PRO A 170 -4.75 10.11 18.39
N CYS A 171 -4.72 11.36 17.90
CA CYS A 171 -4.35 12.56 18.67
C CYS A 171 -2.90 12.67 19.19
N GLY A 172 -2.03 11.65 19.03
CA GLY A 172 -0.61 11.73 19.38
C GLY A 172 -0.31 11.97 20.87
N ASN A 173 -1.34 11.89 21.72
CA ASN A 173 -1.30 12.00 23.18
C ASN A 173 -1.26 10.62 23.86
N GLY A 174 -1.29 9.52 23.09
CA GLY A 174 -1.21 8.14 23.60
C GLY A 174 -2.39 7.70 24.47
N GLU A 175 -3.41 8.55 24.60
CA GLU A 175 -4.63 8.27 25.32
C GLU A 175 -5.73 7.93 24.32
N LEU A 176 -6.53 6.90 24.63
CA LEU A 176 -7.74 6.59 23.89
C LEU A 176 -8.81 7.62 24.28
N GLU A 177 -8.69 8.86 23.78
CA GLU A 177 -9.73 9.86 24.02
C GLU A 177 -11.01 9.48 23.26
N ASN A 178 -12.09 9.37 24.03
CA ASN A 178 -13.48 9.05 23.68
C ASN A 178 -13.69 7.71 22.95
N GLU A 179 -14.14 6.72 23.71
CA GLU A 179 -14.64 5.42 23.22
C GLU A 179 -15.59 5.57 22.02
N ASP A 180 -16.41 6.63 22.01
CA ASP A 180 -17.30 6.99 20.92
C ASP A 180 -16.58 7.28 19.58
N ILE A 181 -15.45 8.01 19.60
CA ILE A 181 -14.68 8.35 18.39
C ILE A 181 -14.00 7.09 17.84
N LEU A 182 -13.49 6.24 18.73
CA LEU A 182 -12.93 4.95 18.36
C LEU A 182 -14.00 4.03 17.76
N GLU A 183 -15.18 3.95 18.37
CA GLU A 183 -16.29 3.14 17.89
C GLU A 183 -16.73 3.60 16.49
N ASP A 184 -16.88 4.91 16.27
CA ASP A 184 -17.22 5.46 14.95
C ASP A 184 -16.14 5.16 13.91
N GLY A 185 -14.85 5.26 14.29
CA GLY A 185 -13.74 4.85 13.43
C GLY A 185 -13.82 3.37 13.03
N ILE A 186 -14.11 2.49 14.00
CA ILE A 186 -14.27 1.04 13.76
C ILE A 186 -15.47 0.77 12.86
N ARG A 187 -16.60 1.45 13.05
CA ARG A 187 -17.80 1.32 12.19
C ARG A 187 -17.49 1.71 10.75
N VAL A 188 -16.76 2.80 10.53
CA VAL A 188 -16.32 3.21 9.19
C VAL A 188 -15.41 2.16 8.54
N GLU A 189 -14.43 1.64 9.27
CA GLU A 189 -13.55 0.60 8.74
C GLU A 189 -14.29 -0.73 8.48
N PHE A 190 -15.26 -1.08 9.32
CA PHE A 190 -16.16 -2.21 9.07
C PHE A 190 -16.97 -2.00 7.78
N CYS A 191 -17.60 -0.84 7.59
CA CYS A 191 -18.34 -0.53 6.38
C CYS A 191 -17.44 -0.58 5.13
N LYS A 192 -16.21 -0.07 5.20
CA LYS A 192 -15.22 -0.16 4.10
C LYS A 192 -14.85 -1.60 3.81
N ALA A 193 -14.56 -2.40 4.84
CA ALA A 193 -14.21 -3.81 4.70
C ALA A 193 -15.37 -4.63 4.12
N TYR A 194 -16.58 -4.39 4.61
CA TYR A 194 -17.82 -4.99 4.09
C TYR A 194 -18.06 -4.63 2.62
N ALA A 195 -17.92 -3.35 2.26
CA ALA A 195 -18.06 -2.89 0.88
C ALA A 195 -16.98 -3.47 -0.05
N ARG A 196 -15.75 -3.69 0.43
CA ARG A 196 -14.71 -4.40 -0.32
C ARG A 196 -15.06 -5.88 -0.48
N ALA A 197 -15.56 -6.53 0.56
CA ALA A 197 -16.00 -7.93 0.48
C ALA A 197 -17.16 -8.10 -0.52
N LYS A 198 -18.14 -7.20 -0.50
CA LYS A 198 -19.26 -7.20 -1.47
C LYS A 198 -18.80 -6.97 -2.90
N ARG A 199 -17.91 -5.99 -3.12
CA ARG A 199 -17.31 -5.79 -4.45
C ARG A 199 -16.50 -6.99 -4.91
N TRP A 200 -15.77 -7.65 -4.01
CA TRP A 200 -15.05 -8.87 -4.35
C TRP A 200 -15.99 -10.01 -4.74
N GLU A 201 -17.13 -10.19 -4.04
CA GLU A 201 -18.18 -11.13 -4.43
C GLU A 201 -18.68 -10.86 -5.86
N GLU A 202 -18.92 -9.59 -6.20
CA GLU A 202 -19.32 -9.17 -7.55
C GLU A 202 -18.22 -9.38 -8.60
N GLU A 203 -16.97 -8.97 -8.30
CA GLU A 203 -15.81 -9.12 -9.19
C GLU A 203 -15.56 -10.60 -9.54
N VAL A 204 -15.73 -11.50 -8.57
CA VAL A 204 -15.59 -12.94 -8.81
C VAL A 204 -16.62 -13.44 -9.84
N VAL A 205 -17.87 -12.98 -9.76
CA VAL A 205 -18.91 -13.31 -10.74
C VAL A 205 -18.60 -12.68 -12.10
N LEU A 206 -18.14 -11.43 -12.12
CA LEU A 206 -17.77 -10.72 -13.34
C LEU A 206 -16.60 -11.40 -14.06
N ILE A 207 -15.59 -11.86 -13.33
CA ILE A 207 -14.43 -12.55 -13.91
C ILE A 207 -14.86 -13.84 -14.64
N GLU A 208 -15.81 -14.61 -14.08
CA GLU A 208 -16.33 -15.80 -14.76
C GLU A 208 -17.01 -15.46 -16.09
N GLU A 209 -17.78 -14.37 -16.10
CA GLU A 209 -18.45 -13.90 -17.31
C GLU A 209 -17.46 -13.30 -18.31
N GLU A 210 -16.44 -12.58 -17.87
CA GLU A 210 -15.35 -12.08 -18.71
C GLU A 210 -14.55 -13.23 -19.36
N MET A 211 -14.28 -14.31 -18.61
CA MET A 211 -13.67 -15.51 -19.15
C MET A 211 -14.54 -16.09 -20.28
N ARG A 212 -15.84 -16.28 -20.05
CA ARG A 212 -16.75 -16.76 -21.11
C ARG A 212 -16.75 -15.85 -22.33
N ARG A 213 -16.89 -14.53 -22.13
CA ARG A 213 -16.92 -13.54 -23.22
C ARG A 213 -15.60 -13.48 -23.98
N CYS A 214 -14.47 -13.67 -23.32
CA CYS A 214 -13.17 -13.69 -23.97
C CYS A 214 -13.05 -14.86 -24.96
N ILE A 215 -13.49 -16.07 -24.58
CA ILE A 215 -13.54 -17.23 -25.49
C ILE A 215 -14.41 -16.93 -26.72
N VAL A 216 -15.61 -16.37 -26.50
CA VAL A 216 -16.54 -16.02 -27.59
C VAL A 216 -15.93 -14.96 -28.50
N SER A 217 -15.33 -13.92 -27.92
CA SER A 217 -14.70 -12.82 -28.65
C SER A 217 -13.50 -13.28 -29.48
N LEU A 218 -12.71 -14.24 -28.97
CA LEU A 218 -11.59 -14.82 -29.72
C LEU A 218 -12.09 -15.62 -30.93
N GLU A 219 -13.17 -16.39 -30.78
CA GLU A 219 -13.78 -17.10 -31.91
C GLU A 219 -14.36 -16.13 -32.94
N ALA A 220 -15.10 -15.11 -32.49
CA ALA A 220 -15.65 -14.09 -33.38
C ALA A 220 -14.54 -13.37 -34.16
N ARG A 221 -13.41 -13.04 -33.52
CA ARG A 221 -12.24 -12.48 -34.21
C ARG A 221 -11.63 -13.45 -35.21
N ALA A 222 -11.55 -14.74 -34.89
CA ALA A 222 -11.07 -15.75 -35.83
C ALA A 222 -11.97 -15.84 -37.08
N GLN A 223 -13.30 -15.78 -36.90
CA GLN A 223 -14.27 -15.77 -37.99
C GLN A 223 -14.11 -14.53 -38.90
N VAL A 224 -13.92 -13.35 -38.31
CA VAL A 224 -13.63 -12.12 -39.07
C VAL A 224 -12.37 -12.27 -39.93
N TRP A 225 -11.34 -12.98 -39.44
CA TRP A 225 -10.15 -13.27 -40.24
C TRP A 225 -10.39 -14.33 -41.31
N ASP A 226 -11.24 -15.32 -41.08
CA ASP A 226 -11.63 -16.29 -42.11
C ASP A 226 -12.41 -15.64 -43.25
N GLU A 227 -13.30 -14.68 -42.95
CA GLU A 227 -14.03 -13.91 -43.97
C GLU A 227 -13.08 -13.09 -44.84
N ARG A 228 -11.99 -12.56 -44.25
CA ARG A 228 -10.97 -11.79 -44.97
C ARG A 228 -10.14 -12.61 -45.96
N LYS A 229 -10.18 -13.95 -45.90
CA LYS A 229 -9.57 -14.81 -46.94
C LYS A 229 -10.18 -14.55 -48.31
N ASN A 230 -11.48 -14.25 -48.35
CA ASN A 230 -12.22 -14.00 -49.58
C ASN A 230 -12.28 -12.50 -49.90
N PHE A 231 -11.13 -11.81 -49.85
CA PHE A 231 -11.07 -10.37 -50.08
C PHE A 231 -11.54 -10.01 -51.50
N LYS A 232 -12.71 -9.36 -51.62
CA LYS A 232 -13.33 -8.91 -52.88
C LYS A 232 -13.40 -7.38 -52.98
N GLY A 233 -12.31 -6.69 -52.64
CA GLY A 233 -12.24 -5.22 -52.77
C GLY A 233 -11.80 -4.77 -54.17
N PRO A 234 -11.95 -3.48 -54.53
CA PRO A 234 -11.46 -2.91 -55.81
C PRO A 234 -9.96 -3.09 -56.05
N ARG A 235 -9.21 -3.36 -54.96
CA ARG A 235 -7.78 -3.64 -54.99
C ARG A 235 -7.48 -5.08 -55.43
N ALA A 236 -8.40 -6.03 -55.21
CA ALA A 236 -8.24 -7.44 -55.58
C ALA A 236 -8.15 -7.63 -57.11
N GLU A 237 -8.87 -6.81 -57.88
CA GLU A 237 -8.86 -6.84 -59.35
C GLU A 237 -7.52 -6.44 -59.98
N ARG A 238 -6.64 -5.79 -59.20
CA ARG A 238 -5.31 -5.33 -59.65
C ARG A 238 -4.16 -6.13 -59.02
N MET A 239 -4.45 -7.18 -58.24
CA MET A 239 -3.45 -7.93 -57.49
C MET A 239 -3.05 -9.21 -58.22
N ASP A 240 -1.74 -9.49 -58.21
CA ASP A 240 -1.21 -10.75 -58.73
C ASP A 240 -1.62 -11.93 -57.86
N ASN A 241 -1.65 -13.13 -58.45
CA ASN A 241 -2.06 -14.36 -57.78
C ASN A 241 -1.23 -14.64 -56.50
N ILE A 242 0.06 -14.31 -56.51
CA ILE A 242 0.97 -14.44 -55.37
C ILE A 242 0.53 -13.57 -54.19
N GLN A 243 0.02 -12.36 -54.46
CA GLN A 243 -0.43 -11.44 -53.43
C GLN A 243 -1.75 -11.89 -52.81
N LEU A 244 -2.65 -12.47 -53.62
CA LEU A 244 -3.90 -13.08 -53.16
C LEU A 244 -3.63 -14.32 -52.30
N GLU A 245 -2.68 -15.15 -52.69
CA GLU A 245 -2.21 -16.29 -51.89
C GLU A 245 -1.62 -15.82 -50.56
N GLY A 246 -0.77 -14.79 -50.56
CA GLY A 246 -0.19 -14.21 -49.36
C GLY A 246 -1.23 -13.65 -48.38
N ILE A 247 -2.26 -12.95 -48.88
CA ILE A 247 -3.38 -12.47 -48.05
C ILE A 247 -4.13 -13.64 -47.44
N THR A 248 -4.43 -14.67 -48.24
CA THR A 248 -5.15 -15.87 -47.79
C THR A 248 -4.36 -16.60 -46.70
N ALA A 249 -3.06 -16.78 -46.91
CA ALA A 249 -2.15 -17.42 -45.96
C ALA A 249 -2.03 -16.61 -44.66
N TYR A 250 -1.89 -15.28 -44.75
CA TYR A 250 -1.80 -14.41 -43.58
C TYR A 250 -3.11 -14.40 -42.78
N ALA A 251 -4.26 -14.27 -43.46
CA ALA A 251 -5.58 -14.31 -42.82
C ALA A 251 -5.82 -15.67 -42.13
N ALA A 252 -5.43 -16.78 -42.77
CA ALA A 252 -5.46 -18.12 -42.17
C ALA A 252 -4.58 -18.20 -40.92
N SER A 253 -3.36 -17.67 -40.98
CA SER A 253 -2.42 -17.64 -39.85
C SER A 253 -2.99 -16.83 -38.68
N GLN A 254 -3.57 -15.65 -38.92
CA GLN A 254 -4.19 -14.84 -37.87
C GLN A 254 -5.39 -15.56 -37.24
N ALA A 255 -6.26 -16.17 -38.05
CA ALA A 255 -7.38 -16.95 -37.54
C ALA A 255 -6.90 -18.12 -36.64
N ASP A 256 -5.83 -18.81 -37.03
CA ASP A 256 -5.22 -19.87 -36.22
C ASP A 256 -4.67 -19.35 -34.88
N VAL A 257 -4.02 -18.18 -34.86
CA VAL A 257 -3.53 -17.54 -33.62
C VAL A 257 -4.68 -17.31 -32.62
N TYR A 258 -5.80 -16.75 -33.06
CA TYR A 258 -6.96 -16.52 -32.18
C TYR A 258 -7.56 -17.83 -31.66
N ARG A 259 -7.64 -18.86 -32.51
CA ARG A 259 -8.10 -20.20 -32.10
C ARG A 259 -7.16 -20.86 -31.10
N ARG A 260 -5.84 -20.73 -31.28
CA ARG A 260 -4.86 -21.23 -30.31
C ARG A 260 -4.97 -20.52 -28.96
N LEU A 261 -5.16 -19.20 -28.96
CA LEU A 261 -5.41 -18.44 -27.74
C LEU A 261 -6.69 -18.90 -27.04
N LYS A 262 -7.78 -19.10 -27.80
CA LYS A 262 -9.04 -19.64 -27.28
C LYS A 262 -8.83 -21.00 -26.62
N THR A 263 -8.14 -21.93 -27.29
CA THR A 263 -7.86 -23.27 -26.76
C THR A 263 -7.03 -23.18 -25.47
N ARG A 264 -5.98 -22.36 -25.47
CA ARG A 264 -5.12 -22.16 -24.29
C ARG A 264 -5.90 -21.57 -23.10
N PHE A 265 -6.76 -20.58 -23.32
CA PHE A 265 -7.56 -20.00 -22.25
C PHE A 265 -8.61 -20.99 -21.74
N THR A 266 -9.22 -21.76 -22.63
CA THR A 266 -10.17 -22.81 -22.26
C THR A 266 -9.52 -23.85 -21.33
N THR A 267 -8.32 -24.33 -21.66
CA THR A 267 -7.60 -25.31 -20.82
C THR A 267 -7.19 -24.72 -19.47
N LEU A 268 -6.66 -23.49 -19.46
CA LEU A 268 -6.28 -22.80 -18.22
C LEU A 268 -7.49 -22.59 -17.29
N TRP A 269 -8.62 -22.14 -17.82
CA TRP A 269 -9.80 -21.85 -17.00
C TRP A 269 -10.56 -23.10 -16.58
N GLN A 270 -10.53 -24.18 -17.37
CA GLN A 270 -11.02 -25.49 -16.92
C GLN A 270 -10.21 -26.03 -15.73
N ALA A 271 -8.88 -25.92 -15.78
CA ALA A 271 -8.02 -26.33 -14.67
C ALA A 271 -8.28 -25.50 -13.39
N ALA A 272 -8.48 -24.18 -13.54
CA ALA A 272 -8.83 -23.30 -12.43
C ALA A 272 -10.20 -23.64 -11.81
N ALA A 273 -11.20 -23.96 -12.62
CA ALA A 273 -12.53 -24.36 -12.16
C ALA A 273 -12.51 -25.69 -11.36
N ILE A 274 -11.64 -26.64 -11.74
CA ILE A 274 -11.46 -27.91 -11.02
C ILE A 274 -10.84 -27.66 -9.64
N ASN A 275 -9.81 -26.81 -9.55
CA ASN A 275 -9.14 -26.49 -8.29
C ASN A 275 -10.02 -25.72 -7.30
N ARG A 276 -11.08 -25.04 -7.76
CA ARG A 276 -12.02 -24.31 -6.91
C ARG A 276 -13.07 -25.20 -6.23
N LYS A 277 -13.29 -26.42 -6.74
CA LYS A 277 -14.25 -27.41 -6.18
C LYS A 277 -13.63 -28.37 -5.16
N ARG A 278 -12.30 -28.34 -5.02
CA ARG A 278 -11.55 -29.05 -3.96
C ARG A 278 -11.30 -28.11 -2.80
#